data_AF-A0AAE0EBV2-F1
#
_entry.id   AF-A0AAE0EBV2-F1
#
_cell.length_a   1.000
_cell.length_b   1.000
_cell.length_c   1.000
_cell.angle_alpha   90.00
_cell.angle_beta   90.00
_cell.angle_gamma   90.00
#
_symmetry.space_group_name_H-M   'P 1'
#
loop_
_entity.id
_entity.type
_entity.pdbx_description
1 polymer ?
#
loop_
_entity_poly.entity_id
_entity_poly.type
_entity_poly.pdbx_seq_one_letter_code
_entity_poly.pdbx_strand_id
1 'polypeptide(L)'
;MNGIKEGLTQFIHPSLSKYTFLRTYSFMISHIPDSCVWVDMEAAYLDPPPIKKKPGRPKLVRKRESHEKPKASRSGSVVCTRCRNPGHNKRTCKAVITSESNKRVAKAVNKSSTNARAKVGASSSQPPTQVQT
;
A
#
# COMPACT_ATOMS: atom_id res chain seq x y z
N MET A 1 -11.21 58.04 31.50
CA MET A 1 -10.04 57.56 30.73
C MET A 1 -10.52 56.78 29.50
N ASN A 2 -10.76 57.47 28.38
CA ASN A 2 -11.22 56.86 27.12
C ASN A 2 -10.32 57.32 25.97
N GLY A 3 -9.02 56.96 25.99
CA GLY A 3 -8.03 57.58 25.12
C GLY A 3 -7.22 56.67 24.19
N ILE A 4 -7.52 55.36 24.11
CA ILE A 4 -6.71 54.42 23.30
C ILE A 4 -7.55 53.60 22.30
N LYS A 5 -8.89 53.65 22.38
CA LYS A 5 -9.75 52.74 21.61
C LYS A 5 -9.91 53.13 20.13
N GLU A 6 -9.73 54.40 19.77
CA GLU A 6 -10.07 54.92 18.44
C GLU A 6 -8.99 54.69 17.38
N GLY A 7 -7.77 54.30 17.79
CA GLY A 7 -6.63 54.11 16.87
C GLY A 7 -6.19 52.67 16.66
N LEU A 8 -6.79 51.66 17.30
CA LEU A 8 -6.37 50.26 17.17
C LEU A 8 -6.94 49.58 15.92
N THR A 9 -8.13 49.99 15.49
CA THR A 9 -8.86 49.41 14.36
C THR A 9 -8.17 49.65 13.01
N GLN A 10 -7.35 50.70 12.88
CA GLN A 10 -6.55 50.96 11.66
C GLN A 10 -5.34 50.02 11.50
N PHE A 11 -4.87 49.38 12.57
CA PHE A 11 -3.79 48.40 12.55
C PHE A 11 -4.29 46.95 12.51
N ILE A 12 -5.61 46.75 12.62
CA ILE A 12 -6.25 45.44 12.56
C ILE A 12 -6.72 45.22 11.13
N HIS A 13 -6.24 44.15 10.49
CA HIS A 13 -6.66 43.80 9.15
C HIS A 13 -8.19 43.56 9.10
N PRO A 14 -8.92 44.03 8.07
CA PRO A 14 -10.38 43.90 8.00
C PRO A 14 -10.92 42.47 8.12
N SER A 15 -10.11 41.46 7.75
CA SER A 15 -10.47 40.04 7.90
C SER A 15 -10.58 39.57 9.36
N LEU A 16 -9.93 40.26 10.29
CA LEU A 16 -9.94 39.97 11.72
C LEU A 16 -11.08 40.71 12.46
N SER A 17 -11.88 41.49 11.75
CA SER A 17 -13.04 42.16 12.35
C SER A 17 -14.14 41.14 12.71
N LYS A 18 -14.88 41.42 13.79
CA LYS A 18 -16.04 40.62 14.19
C LYS A 18 -17.06 40.48 13.06
N TYR A 19 -17.27 41.54 12.29
CA TYR A 19 -18.15 41.53 11.13
C TYR A 19 -17.71 40.48 10.10
N THR A 20 -16.42 40.48 9.73
CA THR A 20 -15.89 39.51 8.76
C THR A 20 -15.92 38.09 9.30
N PHE A 21 -15.63 37.88 10.59
CA PHE A 21 -15.76 36.58 11.24
C PHE A 21 -17.20 36.05 11.11
N LEU A 22 -18.20 36.84 11.51
CA LEU A 22 -19.60 36.44 11.40
C LEU A 22 -20.02 36.20 9.95
N ARG A 23 -19.54 37.01 9.00
CA ARG A 23 -19.81 36.81 7.57
C ARG A 23 -19.22 35.51 7.03
N THR A 24 -17.98 35.18 7.40
CA THR A 24 -17.29 33.94 6.98
C THR A 24 -18.05 32.70 7.44
N TYR A 25 -18.58 32.71 8.67
CA TYR A 25 -19.31 31.59 9.26
C TYR A 25 -20.83 31.76 9.19
N SER A 26 -21.34 32.74 8.43
CA SER A 26 -22.79 32.99 8.32
C SER A 26 -23.51 31.91 7.51
N PHE A 27 -22.79 31.24 6.61
CA PHE A 27 -23.34 30.18 5.77
C PHE A 27 -23.14 28.82 6.43
N MET A 28 -24.19 28.02 6.45
CA MET A 28 -24.10 26.63 6.87
C MET A 28 -23.46 25.79 5.76
N ILE A 29 -22.40 25.06 6.09
CA ILE A 29 -21.87 24.00 5.23
C ILE A 29 -22.85 22.84 5.35
N SER A 30 -23.67 22.65 4.31
CA SER A 30 -24.55 21.49 4.23
C SER A 30 -23.71 20.23 4.11
N HIS A 31 -24.10 19.17 4.81
CA HIS A 31 -23.44 17.89 4.65
C HIS A 31 -23.64 17.38 3.22
N ILE A 32 -22.60 16.74 2.66
CA ILE A 32 -22.74 16.03 1.40
C ILE A 32 -23.70 14.87 1.65
N PRO A 33 -24.79 14.73 0.86
CA PRO A 33 -25.73 13.63 1.02
C PRO A 33 -25.03 12.29 0.84
N ASP A 34 -25.58 11.23 1.42
CA ASP A 34 -25.04 9.89 1.19
C ASP A 34 -25.20 9.49 -0.28
N SER A 35 -24.30 8.62 -0.74
CA SER A 35 -24.25 8.10 -2.10
C SER A 35 -25.58 7.49 -2.57
N CYS A 36 -26.41 6.98 -1.65
CA CYS A 36 -27.73 6.43 -1.96
C CYS A 36 -28.78 7.47 -2.38
N VAL A 37 -28.57 8.75 -2.08
CA VAL A 37 -29.48 9.86 -2.42
C VAL A 37 -28.99 10.62 -3.67
N TRP A 38 -27.82 10.28 -4.19
CA TRP A 38 -27.29 10.94 -5.38
C TRP A 38 -28.13 10.57 -6.60
N VAL A 39 -28.52 11.59 -7.38
CA VAL A 39 -29.18 11.37 -8.66
C VAL A 39 -28.18 10.74 -9.61
N ASP A 40 -28.58 9.69 -10.32
CA ASP A 40 -27.81 9.13 -11.42
C ASP A 40 -27.70 10.19 -12.53
N MET A 41 -26.59 10.92 -12.53
CA MET A 41 -26.25 11.87 -13.59
C MET A 41 -25.46 11.13 -14.65
N GLU A 42 -25.91 11.19 -15.91
CA GLU A 42 -25.12 10.81 -17.08
C GLU A 42 -24.00 11.85 -17.28
N ALA A 43 -22.99 11.78 -16.41
CA ALA A 43 -21.81 12.60 -16.52
C ALA A 43 -20.89 11.99 -17.57
N ALA A 44 -20.33 12.84 -18.43
CA ALA A 44 -19.28 12.42 -19.35
C ALA A 44 -18.17 11.71 -18.58
N TYR A 45 -17.77 10.54 -19.06
CA TYR A 45 -16.66 9.79 -18.48
C TYR A 45 -15.41 10.67 -18.49
N LEU A 46 -14.90 10.99 -17.29
CA LEU A 46 -13.66 11.74 -17.14
C LEU A 46 -12.50 10.76 -17.09
N ASP A 47 -11.57 10.90 -18.03
CA ASP A 47 -10.32 10.17 -17.96
C ASP A 47 -9.57 10.53 -16.66
N PRO A 48 -9.06 9.54 -15.92
CA PRO A 48 -8.28 9.81 -14.73
C PRO A 48 -7.05 10.65 -15.12
N PRO A 49 -6.58 11.55 -14.24
CA PRO A 49 -5.37 12.30 -14.50
C PRO A 49 -4.20 11.34 -14.73
N PRO A 50 -3.30 11.65 -15.69
CA PRO A 50 -2.18 10.76 -16.00
C PRO A 50 -1.28 10.57 -14.78
N ILE A 51 -1.11 9.30 -14.38
CA ILE A 51 -0.31 8.94 -13.21
C ILE A 51 1.17 9.18 -13.54
N LYS A 52 1.78 10.18 -12.88
CA LYS A 52 3.24 10.40 -12.94
C LYS A 52 3.94 9.53 -11.90
N LYS A 53 4.90 8.71 -12.33
CA LYS A 53 5.78 7.96 -11.42
C LYS A 53 6.65 8.95 -10.66
N LYS A 54 6.43 9.08 -9.36
CA LYS A 54 7.33 9.83 -8.49
C LYS A 54 8.70 9.15 -8.45
N PRO A 55 9.81 9.90 -8.28
CA PRO A 55 11.09 9.28 -7.98
C PRO A 55 10.93 8.33 -6.79
N GLY A 56 11.41 7.10 -6.96
CA GLY A 56 11.34 6.09 -5.92
C GLY A 56 12.17 6.48 -4.69
N ARG A 57 12.01 5.71 -3.62
CA ARG A 57 12.84 5.88 -2.42
C ARG A 57 14.33 5.84 -2.80
N PRO A 58 15.16 6.79 -2.32
CA PRO A 58 16.60 6.71 -2.50
C PRO A 58 17.15 5.37 -2.02
N LYS A 59 18.17 4.86 -2.71
CA LYS A 59 18.81 3.59 -2.36
C LYS A 59 19.43 3.70 -0.97
N LEU A 60 19.10 2.77 -0.08
CA LEU A 60 19.65 2.73 1.28
C LEU A 60 21.18 2.51 1.29
N VAL A 61 21.69 1.76 0.30
CA VAL A 61 23.13 1.46 0.19
C VAL A 61 23.79 2.43 -0.78
N ARG A 62 24.84 3.12 -0.35
CA ARG A 62 25.63 4.03 -1.20
C ARG A 62 26.26 3.31 -2.40
N LYS A 63 26.52 4.06 -3.47
CA LYS A 63 27.41 3.62 -4.55
C LYS A 63 28.86 3.70 -4.06
N ARG A 64 29.68 2.69 -4.37
CA ARG A 64 31.12 2.66 -4.07
C ARG A 64 31.89 3.14 -5.29
N GLU A 65 32.99 3.84 -5.08
CA GLU A 65 33.89 4.28 -6.16
C GLU A 65 34.79 3.13 -6.65
N SER A 66 35.39 3.26 -7.83
CA SER A 66 36.23 2.22 -8.48
C SER A 66 37.40 1.76 -7.62
N HIS A 67 37.94 2.63 -6.77
CA HIS A 67 39.11 2.37 -5.92
C HIS A 67 38.74 1.68 -4.59
N GLU A 68 37.46 1.57 -4.27
CA GLU A 68 37.03 1.04 -2.98
C GLU A 68 36.92 -0.48 -2.98
N LYS A 69 37.35 -1.12 -1.88
CA LYS A 69 37.20 -2.57 -1.71
C LYS A 69 35.72 -2.98 -1.84
N PRO A 70 35.40 -4.09 -2.52
CA PRO A 70 34.02 -4.57 -2.64
C PRO A 70 33.46 -4.97 -1.26
N LYS A 71 32.13 -4.99 -1.14
CA LYS A 71 31.50 -5.48 0.10
C LYS A 71 31.87 -6.95 0.24
N ALA A 72 32.36 -7.37 1.40
CA ALA A 72 32.59 -8.77 1.69
C ALA A 72 31.30 -9.55 1.41
N SER A 73 31.32 -10.36 0.35
CA SER A 73 30.28 -11.34 0.10
C SER A 73 30.43 -12.45 1.14
N ARG A 74 29.32 -13.08 1.53
CA ARG A 74 29.42 -14.33 2.31
C ARG A 74 30.08 -15.37 1.42
N SER A 75 31.38 -15.57 1.58
CA SER A 75 32.13 -16.67 0.99
C SER A 75 31.82 -17.94 1.78
N GLY A 76 30.78 -18.66 1.37
CA GLY A 76 30.46 -19.98 1.89
C GLY A 76 29.86 -20.81 0.77
N SER A 77 30.33 -22.05 0.62
CA SER A 77 29.68 -23.01 -0.26
C SER A 77 28.28 -23.31 0.28
N VAL A 78 27.31 -23.43 -0.61
CA VAL A 78 25.96 -23.85 -0.22
C VAL A 78 26.04 -25.32 0.19
N VAL A 79 25.91 -25.60 1.48
CA VAL A 79 25.88 -26.97 2.02
C VAL A 79 24.44 -27.41 2.22
N CYS A 80 24.08 -28.56 1.66
CA CYS A 80 22.74 -29.10 1.77
C CYS A 80 22.46 -29.60 3.19
N THR A 81 21.39 -29.12 3.82
CA THR A 81 21.02 -29.60 5.18
C THR A 81 20.48 -31.03 5.20
N ARG A 82 20.05 -31.58 4.04
CA ARG A 82 19.58 -32.98 3.90
C ARG A 82 20.74 -33.97 3.81
N CYS A 83 21.68 -33.76 2.88
CA CYS A 83 22.76 -34.72 2.62
C CYS A 83 24.16 -34.23 3.05
N ARG A 84 24.27 -33.01 3.58
CA ARG A 84 25.52 -32.38 4.08
C ARG A 84 26.62 -32.23 3.03
N ASN A 85 26.31 -32.48 1.75
CA ASN A 85 27.21 -32.22 0.64
C ASN A 85 27.13 -30.76 0.16
N PRO A 86 28.26 -30.15 -0.21
CA PRO A 86 28.31 -28.80 -0.79
C PRO A 86 27.73 -28.77 -2.23
N GLY A 87 27.47 -27.56 -2.74
CA GLY A 87 27.10 -27.31 -4.14
C GLY A 87 25.60 -27.24 -4.41
N HIS A 88 24.73 -27.57 -3.45
CA HIS A 88 23.28 -27.48 -3.61
C HIS A 88 22.55 -27.29 -2.27
N ASN A 89 21.30 -26.83 -2.31
CA ASN A 89 20.49 -26.64 -1.11
C ASN A 89 19.46 -27.77 -0.95
N LYS A 90 18.76 -27.80 0.18
CA LYS A 90 17.70 -28.78 0.47
C LYS A 90 16.66 -28.90 -0.66
N ARG A 91 16.32 -27.80 -1.34
CA ARG A 91 15.27 -27.74 -2.37
C ARG A 91 15.68 -28.48 -3.65
N THR A 92 16.95 -28.42 -4.04
CA THR A 92 17.48 -29.07 -5.26
C THR A 92 18.20 -30.40 -4.98
N CYS A 93 18.11 -30.89 -3.74
CA CYS A 93 18.72 -32.15 -3.33
C CYS A 93 18.01 -33.34 -3.97
N LYS A 94 18.77 -34.17 -4.71
CA LYS A 94 18.30 -35.40 -5.36
C LYS A 94 18.39 -36.64 -4.47
N ALA A 95 18.85 -36.51 -3.23
CA ALA A 95 18.94 -37.65 -2.31
C ALA A 95 17.53 -38.16 -1.97
N VAL A 96 17.30 -39.45 -2.23
CA VAL A 96 16.09 -40.16 -1.83
C VAL A 96 16.10 -40.30 -0.30
N ILE A 97 14.98 -39.98 0.35
CA ILE A 97 14.84 -40.12 1.79
C ILE A 97 14.69 -41.61 2.07
N THR A 98 15.72 -42.27 2.61
CA THR A 98 15.49 -43.43 3.46
C THR A 98 15.03 -42.91 4.82
N SER A 99 13.91 -43.42 5.31
CA SER A 99 13.07 -42.88 6.38
C SER A 99 13.72 -42.81 7.77
N GLU A 100 14.99 -43.16 7.95
CA GLU A 100 15.59 -43.32 9.28
C GLU A 100 16.25 -42.08 9.89
N SER A 101 16.47 -41.00 9.12
CA SER A 101 17.22 -39.83 9.63
C SER A 101 16.35 -38.71 10.25
N ASN A 102 15.02 -38.85 10.31
CA ASN A 102 14.10 -37.81 10.78
C ASN A 102 13.58 -38.03 12.21
N LYS A 103 14.42 -38.51 13.13
CA LYS A 103 14.12 -38.48 14.56
C LYS A 103 15.14 -37.61 15.29
N ARG A 104 14.95 -36.29 15.27
CA ARG A 104 15.33 -35.39 16.38
C ARG A 104 14.80 -33.98 16.16
N VAL A 105 14.03 -33.54 17.16
CA VAL A 105 13.54 -32.19 17.47
C VAL A 105 12.32 -31.70 16.69
N ALA A 106 11.19 -32.37 16.92
CA ALA A 106 9.94 -31.65 17.14
C ALA A 106 10.00 -31.05 18.55
N LYS A 107 10.27 -29.74 18.68
CA LYS A 107 9.92 -29.00 19.88
C LYS A 107 9.62 -27.54 19.53
N ALA A 108 8.35 -27.20 19.77
CA ALA A 108 7.77 -25.87 19.98
C ALA A 108 7.74 -24.89 18.79
N VAL A 109 6.55 -24.64 18.24
CA VAL A 109 5.74 -23.44 18.55
C VAL A 109 4.58 -23.35 17.53
N ASN A 110 3.38 -23.22 18.07
CA ASN A 110 2.10 -23.10 17.35
C ASN A 110 2.11 -22.07 16.22
N LYS A 111 1.55 -22.43 15.07
CA LYS A 111 1.09 -21.50 14.05
C LYS A 111 -0.43 -21.57 13.98
N SER A 112 -1.09 -20.60 14.61
CA SER A 112 -2.51 -20.38 14.44
C SER A 112 -2.77 -19.78 13.05
N SER A 113 -3.46 -20.58 12.25
CA SER A 113 -4.51 -20.23 11.27
C SER A 113 -4.43 -18.88 10.55
N THR A 114 -4.18 -19.00 9.25
CA THR A 114 -4.70 -18.14 8.19
C THR A 114 -6.23 -18.03 8.27
N ASN A 115 -6.76 -16.83 8.03
CA ASN A 115 -8.16 -16.67 7.61
C ASN A 115 -8.20 -15.85 6.32
N ALA A 116 -8.28 -16.54 5.18
CA ALA A 116 -8.60 -15.96 3.88
C ALA A 116 -9.94 -16.57 3.45
N ARG A 117 -11.00 -15.75 3.43
CA ARG A 117 -12.35 -16.19 3.08
C ARG A 117 -12.64 -15.96 1.60
N ALA A 118 -12.86 -17.09 0.93
CA ALA A 118 -13.78 -17.37 -0.18
C ALA A 118 -13.74 -16.52 -1.46
N LYS A 119 -13.23 -17.14 -2.54
CA LYS A 119 -13.79 -16.98 -3.88
C LYS A 119 -14.97 -17.94 -4.04
N VAL A 120 -16.11 -17.44 -4.52
CA VAL A 120 -17.21 -18.26 -5.01
C VAL A 120 -17.32 -17.98 -6.50
N GLY A 121 -17.15 -19.04 -7.31
CA GLY A 121 -17.48 -19.01 -8.73
C GLY A 121 -18.97 -19.30 -8.91
N ALA A 122 -19.62 -18.54 -9.79
CA ALA A 122 -20.92 -18.89 -10.32
C ALA A 122 -20.77 -19.08 -11.83
N SER A 123 -20.85 -20.34 -12.28
CA SER A 123 -21.05 -20.70 -13.67
C SER A 123 -22.46 -20.28 -14.08
N SER A 124 -22.60 -19.57 -15.19
CA SER A 124 -23.87 -19.48 -15.92
C SER A 124 -23.60 -19.68 -17.40
N SER A 125 -24.18 -20.75 -17.93
CA SER A 125 -24.14 -21.20 -19.30
C SER A 125 -25.23 -20.45 -20.09
N GLN A 126 -24.87 -19.80 -21.19
CA GLN A 126 -25.83 -19.42 -22.24
C GLN A 126 -25.26 -19.72 -23.64
N PRO A 127 -26.08 -20.22 -24.58
CA PRO A 127 -25.65 -20.58 -25.94
C PRO A 127 -25.66 -19.37 -26.91
N PRO A 128 -24.94 -19.45 -28.04
CA PRO A 128 -24.93 -18.40 -29.05
C PRO A 128 -26.14 -18.48 -29.98
N THR A 129 -26.88 -17.38 -30.12
CA THR A 129 -27.87 -17.16 -31.18
C THR A 129 -27.19 -16.73 -32.48
N GLN A 130 -27.38 -17.50 -33.56
CA GLN A 130 -27.11 -17.07 -34.92
C GLN A 130 -28.37 -16.44 -35.52
N VAL A 131 -28.22 -15.30 -36.21
CA VAL A 131 -29.25 -14.72 -37.07
C VAL A 131 -28.71 -14.71 -38.49
N GLN A 132 -29.32 -15.53 -39.36
CA GLN A 132 -29.34 -15.36 -40.80
C GLN A 132 -30.75 -14.89 -41.15
N THR A 133 -30.91 -13.72 -41.75
CA THR A 133 -31.40 -13.52 -43.13
C THR A 133 -31.11 -12.08 -43.53
#